data_AF-A0A2M9KMK0-F1
#
_entry.id   AF-A0A2M9KMK0-F1
#
_cell.length_a   1.000
_cell.length_b   1.000
_cell.length_c   1.000
_cell.angle_alpha   90.00
_cell.angle_beta   90.00
_cell.angle_gamma   90.00
#
_symmetry.space_group_name_H-M   'P 1'
#
loop_
_entity.id
_entity.type
_entity.pdbx_description
1 polymer ?
#
loop_
_entity_poly.entity_id
_entity_poly.type
_entity_poly.pdbx_seq_one_letter_code
_entity_poly.pdbx_strand_id
1 'polypeptide(L)'
;MFASLLCGGCAGQHTTAAARTEVVGNPTPTSTARPASLQDIAAALGCTAEIMVDAEELREGACGAGESAYRMLTFAADKGQRAWLDESQNYGGTYLVGDRWVVVAASPDALAPLRKRIGGTVESGTSHGGASHGDASGSGTPAPDAPDSDAPDAGTPHEMHHDAGASDAPSEGPS
;
A
#
# COMPACT_ATOMS: atom_id res chain seq x y z
N MET A 1 28.56 22.94 32.21
CA MET A 1 28.69 22.74 33.67
C MET A 1 27.71 21.66 34.08
N PHE A 2 28.25 20.51 34.52
CA PHE A 2 27.74 19.46 35.43
C PHE A 2 26.31 18.88 35.20
N ALA A 3 26.07 17.57 35.29
CA ALA A 3 26.89 16.43 35.67
C ALA A 3 26.17 15.13 35.22
N SER A 4 26.89 14.24 34.56
CA SER A 4 26.46 12.86 34.36
C SER A 4 26.59 12.09 35.67
N LEU A 5 25.50 11.46 36.11
CA LEU A 5 25.51 10.50 37.22
C LEU A 5 25.72 9.09 36.65
N LEU A 6 26.84 8.46 37.00
CA LEU A 6 27.13 7.04 36.76
C LEU A 6 26.88 6.30 38.08
N CYS A 7 25.85 5.45 38.13
CA CYS A 7 25.67 4.45 39.19
C CYS A 7 25.87 3.05 38.58
N GLY A 8 26.78 2.28 39.17
CA GLY A 8 27.25 1.00 38.66
C GLY A 8 26.52 -0.25 39.17
N GLY A 9 26.89 -1.38 38.56
CA GLY A 9 27.17 -2.65 39.22
C GLY A 9 26.04 -3.66 39.41
N CYS A 10 26.10 -4.77 38.65
CA CYS A 10 25.90 -6.13 39.17
C CYS A 10 26.57 -7.15 38.23
N ALA A 11 27.49 -7.94 38.78
CA ALA A 11 28.21 -9.01 38.10
C ALA A 11 27.36 -10.29 38.09
N GLY A 12 27.04 -10.80 36.89
CA GLY A 12 26.38 -12.09 36.67
C GLY A 12 27.21 -12.93 35.71
N GLN A 13 28.08 -13.76 36.27
CA GLN A 13 28.88 -14.77 35.57
C GLN A 13 28.01 -16.00 35.26
N HIS A 14 27.44 -16.07 34.06
CA HIS A 14 26.90 -17.31 33.50
C HIS A 14 27.80 -17.78 32.35
N THR A 15 28.81 -18.60 32.68
CA THR A 15 29.48 -19.45 31.69
C THR A 15 28.61 -20.68 31.46
N THR A 16 27.78 -20.63 30.43
CA THR A 16 27.38 -21.84 29.71
C THR A 16 27.98 -21.74 28.31
N ALA A 17 29.03 -22.53 28.09
CA ALA A 17 29.55 -22.81 26.77
C ALA A 17 28.49 -23.59 25.98
N ALA A 18 27.63 -22.86 25.27
CA ALA A 18 26.95 -23.36 24.09
C ALA A 18 27.77 -22.85 22.90
N ALA A 19 28.41 -23.78 22.20
CA ALA A 19 29.01 -23.52 20.90
C ALA A 19 27.95 -22.88 20.00
N ARG A 20 28.04 -21.56 19.82
CA ARG A 20 27.38 -20.89 18.71
C ARG A 20 28.39 -20.94 17.58
N THR A 21 28.15 -21.85 16.64
CA THR A 21 28.60 -21.67 15.27
C THR A 21 28.18 -20.26 14.87
N GLU A 22 29.14 -19.34 14.85
CA GLU A 22 28.96 -18.06 14.17
C GLU A 22 28.68 -18.40 12.72
N VAL A 23 27.42 -18.31 12.35
CA VAL A 23 27.03 -18.15 10.96
C VAL A 23 27.71 -16.86 10.53
N VAL A 24 28.83 -17.01 9.81
CA VAL A 24 29.38 -15.93 8.99
C VAL A 24 28.27 -15.59 8.01
N GLY A 25 27.46 -14.60 8.37
CA GLY A 25 26.51 -14.00 7.48
C GLY A 25 27.30 -13.46 6.31
N ASN A 26 27.10 -14.05 5.14
CA ASN A 26 27.69 -13.56 3.90
C ASN A 26 27.31 -12.08 3.78
N PRO A 27 28.28 -11.14 3.74
CA PRO A 27 27.94 -9.73 3.64
C PRO A 27 27.16 -9.54 2.34
N THR A 28 25.87 -9.20 2.46
CA THR A 28 25.08 -8.76 1.32
C THR A 28 25.83 -7.55 0.75
N PRO A 29 26.17 -7.53 -0.55
CA PRO A 29 26.87 -6.39 -1.12
C PRO A 29 26.02 -5.14 -0.90
N THR A 30 26.48 -4.23 -0.04
CA THR A 30 25.95 -2.88 0.01
C THR A 30 26.27 -2.25 -1.33
N SER A 31 25.25 -2.17 -2.19
CA SER A 31 25.35 -1.42 -3.44
C SER A 31 25.71 0.02 -3.08
N THR A 32 26.90 0.47 -3.48
CA THR A 32 27.33 1.86 -3.34
C THR A 32 26.72 2.77 -4.40
N ALA A 33 25.82 2.23 -5.24
CA ALA A 33 25.10 3.02 -6.22
C ALA A 33 24.15 3.98 -5.51
N ARG A 34 24.12 5.23 -5.97
CA ARG A 34 23.12 6.20 -5.51
C ARG A 34 21.73 5.72 -5.96
N PRO A 35 20.68 5.87 -5.15
CA PRO A 35 19.30 5.72 -5.60
C PRO A 35 19.02 6.50 -6.88
N ALA A 36 18.17 5.94 -7.73
CA ALA A 36 17.68 6.64 -8.91
C ALA A 36 16.88 7.89 -8.52
N SER A 37 17.11 9.01 -9.22
CA SER A 37 16.27 10.20 -9.09
C SER A 37 14.95 10.05 -9.85
N LEU A 38 13.97 10.93 -9.61
CA LEU A 38 12.73 10.97 -10.40
C LEU A 38 13.01 11.18 -11.90
N GLN A 39 14.02 11.98 -12.24
CA GLN A 39 14.44 12.22 -13.62
C GLN A 39 15.06 10.96 -14.24
N ASP A 40 15.87 10.21 -13.50
CA ASP A 40 16.45 8.94 -13.98
C ASP A 40 15.36 7.89 -14.22
N ILE A 41 14.39 7.78 -13.31
CA ILE A 41 13.25 6.86 -13.44
C ILE A 41 12.40 7.24 -14.66
N ALA A 42 12.06 8.53 -14.81
CA ALA A 42 11.27 9.00 -15.95
C ALA A 42 12.02 8.81 -17.28
N ALA A 43 13.31 9.10 -17.32
CA ALA A 43 14.14 8.83 -18.50
C ALA A 43 14.19 7.34 -18.84
N ALA A 44 14.29 6.47 -17.82
CA ALA A 44 14.20 5.01 -18.01
C ALA A 44 12.81 4.55 -18.47
N LEU A 45 11.74 5.29 -18.16
CA LEU A 45 10.41 5.07 -18.72
C LEU A 45 10.22 5.68 -20.12
N GLY A 46 11.13 6.54 -20.56
CA GLY A 46 11.04 7.26 -21.83
C GLY A 46 10.10 8.47 -21.77
N CYS A 47 9.90 9.04 -20.59
CA CYS A 47 9.02 10.19 -20.34
C CYS A 47 9.76 11.31 -19.59
N THR A 48 9.12 12.47 -19.48
CA THR A 48 9.56 13.57 -18.60
C THR A 48 8.70 13.55 -17.34
N ALA A 49 9.33 13.62 -16.17
CA ALA A 49 8.61 13.71 -14.90
C ALA A 49 7.95 15.09 -14.73
N GLU A 50 6.66 15.09 -14.39
CA GLU A 50 5.99 16.22 -13.78
C GLU A 50 6.09 16.07 -12.25
N ILE A 51 6.72 17.02 -11.57
CA ILE A 51 6.88 16.98 -10.11
C ILE A 51 5.61 17.49 -9.46
N MET A 52 5.00 16.67 -8.60
CA MET A 52 3.77 17.01 -7.87
C MET A 52 4.04 17.31 -6.40
N VAL A 53 5.04 16.64 -5.80
CA VAL A 53 5.46 16.87 -4.42
C VAL A 53 6.96 17.01 -4.38
N ASP A 54 7.43 18.08 -3.74
CA ASP A 54 8.85 18.34 -3.51
C ASP A 54 9.09 18.62 -2.02
N ALA A 55 9.24 17.55 -1.24
CA ALA A 55 9.56 17.62 0.18
C ALA A 55 10.94 16.98 0.46
N GLU A 56 11.53 17.32 1.60
CA GLU A 56 12.87 16.84 1.98
C GLU A 56 12.89 15.32 2.19
N GLU A 57 11.82 14.77 2.75
CA GLU A 57 11.68 13.36 3.08
C GLU A 57 11.25 12.51 1.87
N LEU A 58 10.50 13.12 0.94
CA LEU A 58 9.85 12.46 -0.18
C LEU A 58 9.66 13.43 -1.35
N ARG A 59 10.04 12.99 -2.56
CA ARG A 59 9.66 13.68 -3.80
C ARG A 59 8.80 12.75 -4.64
N GLU A 60 7.73 13.29 -5.20
CA GLU A 60 6.81 12.55 -6.04
C GLU A 60 6.61 13.25 -7.38
N GLY A 61 6.58 12.45 -8.44
CA GLY A 61 6.20 12.89 -9.77
C GLY A 61 5.34 11.87 -10.50
N ALA A 62 4.81 12.30 -11.63
CA ALA A 62 4.07 11.44 -12.54
C ALA A 62 4.57 11.62 -13.97
N CYS A 63 4.29 10.62 -14.81
CA CYS A 63 4.40 10.77 -16.25
C CYS A 63 3.51 9.76 -16.99
N GLY A 64 3.33 9.99 -18.29
CA GLY A 64 2.53 9.11 -19.15
C GLY A 64 1.02 9.32 -19.01
N ALA A 65 0.25 8.43 -19.63
CA ALA A 65 -1.21 8.50 -19.67
C ALA A 65 -1.83 7.11 -19.90
N GLY A 66 -3.10 6.94 -19.54
CA GLY A 66 -3.84 5.69 -19.71
C GLY A 66 -3.15 4.51 -19.03
N GLU A 67 -2.99 3.40 -19.74
CA GLU A 67 -2.32 2.19 -19.24
C GLU A 67 -0.81 2.37 -18.97
N SER A 68 -0.23 3.46 -19.48
CA SER A 68 1.17 3.85 -19.25
C SER A 68 1.27 5.07 -18.32
N ALA A 69 0.27 5.31 -17.47
CA ALA A 69 0.37 6.30 -16.40
C ALA A 69 1.21 5.73 -15.25
N TYR A 70 2.26 6.48 -14.88
CA TYR A 70 3.18 6.11 -13.80
C TYR A 70 3.16 7.18 -12.71
N ARG A 71 3.16 6.75 -11.45
CA ARG A 71 3.52 7.57 -10.29
C ARG A 71 4.89 7.11 -9.82
N MET A 72 5.78 8.05 -9.53
CA MET A 72 7.16 7.79 -9.15
C MET A 72 7.47 8.52 -7.85
N LEU A 73 8.06 7.82 -6.90
CA LEU A 73 8.42 8.36 -5.60
C LEU A 73 9.89 8.08 -5.32
N THR A 74 10.57 9.05 -4.73
CA THR A 74 11.93 8.90 -4.19
C THR A 74 11.94 9.35 -2.74
N PHE A 75 12.76 8.70 -1.92
CA PHE A 75 12.75 8.87 -0.47
C PHE A 75 14.14 9.26 0.04
N ALA A 76 14.18 10.11 1.07
CA ALA A 76 15.44 10.44 1.73
C ALA A 76 16.04 9.25 2.50
N ALA A 77 15.21 8.32 2.99
CA ALA A 77 15.64 7.19 3.81
C ALA A 77 14.78 5.93 3.58
N ASP A 78 15.37 4.76 3.76
CA ASP A 78 14.70 3.45 3.63
C ASP A 78 13.48 3.32 4.54
N LYS A 79 13.58 3.85 5.77
CA LYS A 79 12.47 3.86 6.73
C LYS A 79 11.26 4.63 6.19
N GLY A 80 11.48 5.74 5.49
CA GLY A 80 10.42 6.53 4.86
C GLY A 80 9.74 5.77 3.73
N GLN A 81 10.54 5.14 2.86
CA GLN A 81 10.02 4.28 1.79
C GLN A 81 9.17 3.13 2.35
N ARG A 82 9.66 2.45 3.39
CA ARG A 82 8.96 1.30 3.94
C ARG A 82 7.65 1.68 4.62
N ALA A 83 7.68 2.73 5.45
CA ALA A 83 6.46 3.24 6.07
C ALA A 83 5.42 3.67 5.02
N TRP A 84 5.86 4.35 3.95
CA TRP A 84 4.96 4.74 2.87
C TRP A 84 4.37 3.53 2.13
N LEU A 85 5.18 2.50 1.85
CA LEU A 85 4.71 1.32 1.10
C LEU A 85 3.76 0.46 1.95
N ASP A 86 4.00 0.33 3.25
CA ASP A 86 3.12 -0.42 4.17
C ASP A 86 1.73 0.23 4.25
N GLU A 87 1.65 1.57 4.25
CA GLU A 87 0.38 2.29 4.20
C GLU A 87 -0.26 2.21 2.81
N SER A 88 0.53 2.44 1.75
CA SER A 88 0.03 2.54 0.39
C SER A 88 -0.54 1.23 -0.13
N GLN A 89 0.11 0.11 0.17
CA GLN A 89 -0.32 -1.21 -0.28
C GLN A 89 -1.70 -1.60 0.24
N ASN A 90 -2.15 -1.03 1.36
CA ASN A 90 -3.50 -1.29 1.85
C ASN A 90 -4.56 -0.83 0.84
N TYR A 91 -4.27 0.21 0.05
CA TYR A 91 -5.15 0.75 -0.98
C TYR A 91 -5.12 -0.03 -2.32
N GLY A 92 -4.35 -1.12 -2.41
CA GLY A 92 -4.17 -1.90 -3.63
C GLY A 92 -3.17 -1.29 -4.62
N GLY A 93 -3.06 -1.86 -5.81
CA GLY A 93 -2.16 -1.38 -6.87
C GLY A 93 -0.91 -2.24 -7.07
N THR A 94 -0.09 -1.89 -8.06
CA THR A 94 1.16 -2.59 -8.40
C THR A 94 2.35 -1.65 -8.26
N TYR A 95 3.38 -2.10 -7.56
CA TYR A 95 4.55 -1.30 -7.19
C TYR A 95 5.83 -1.96 -7.71
N LEU A 96 6.71 -1.20 -8.36
CA LEU A 96 8.10 -1.57 -8.56
C LEU A 96 8.95 -0.85 -7.52
N VAL A 97 9.61 -1.63 -6.67
CA VAL A 97 10.33 -1.14 -5.48
C VAL A 97 11.83 -1.34 -5.69
N GLY A 98 12.59 -0.25 -5.59
CA GLY A 98 14.06 -0.30 -5.58
C GLY A 98 14.65 0.41 -4.36
N ASP A 99 15.96 0.65 -4.38
CA ASP A 99 16.68 1.35 -3.31
C ASP A 99 16.19 2.81 -3.18
N ARG A 100 15.37 3.10 -2.17
CA ARG A 100 14.79 4.41 -1.88
C ARG A 100 13.95 5.04 -3.01
N TRP A 101 13.33 4.22 -3.86
CA TRP A 101 12.35 4.66 -4.85
C TRP A 101 11.24 3.63 -5.09
N VAL A 102 10.07 4.11 -5.51
CA VAL A 102 8.92 3.28 -5.88
C VAL A 102 8.27 3.83 -7.16
N VAL A 103 7.86 2.94 -8.06
CA VAL A 103 7.01 3.29 -9.21
C VAL A 103 5.68 2.53 -9.12
N VAL A 104 4.57 3.24 -9.18
CA VAL A 104 3.22 2.67 -9.23
C VAL A 104 2.72 2.68 -10.67
N ALA A 105 2.10 1.58 -11.09
CA ALA A 105 1.49 1.45 -12.41
C ALA A 105 0.20 0.61 -12.36
N ALA A 106 -0.54 0.61 -13.46
CA ALA A 106 -1.79 -0.16 -13.59
C ALA A 106 -1.58 -1.69 -13.53
N SER A 107 -0.42 -2.20 -13.95
CA SER A 107 -0.16 -3.64 -13.99
C SER A 107 1.33 -3.99 -13.86
N PRO A 108 1.66 -5.25 -13.52
CA PRO A 108 3.04 -5.74 -13.52
C PRO A 108 3.73 -5.65 -14.88
N ASP A 109 2.97 -5.82 -15.97
CA ASP A 109 3.49 -5.77 -17.34
C ASP A 109 3.93 -4.35 -17.73
N ALA A 110 3.20 -3.33 -17.29
CA ALA A 110 3.60 -1.93 -17.47
C ALA A 110 4.96 -1.63 -16.80
N LEU A 111 5.30 -2.34 -15.71
CA LEU A 111 6.56 -2.17 -14.98
C LEU A 111 7.71 -3.03 -15.55
N ALA A 112 7.43 -4.04 -16.37
CA ALA A 112 8.44 -4.99 -16.84
C ALA A 112 9.60 -4.33 -17.62
N PRO A 113 9.38 -3.34 -18.53
CA PRO A 113 10.47 -2.66 -19.22
C PRO A 113 11.34 -1.82 -18.29
N LEU A 114 10.75 -1.22 -17.25
CA LEU A 114 11.50 -0.44 -16.26
C LEU A 114 12.35 -1.37 -15.39
N ARG A 115 11.75 -2.46 -14.89
CA ARG A 115 12.45 -3.46 -14.09
C ARG A 115 13.65 -4.06 -14.81
N LYS A 116 13.55 -4.31 -16.11
CA LYS A 116 14.69 -4.78 -16.93
C LYS A 116 15.83 -3.77 -17.01
N ARG A 117 15.53 -2.47 -16.93
CA ARG A 117 16.51 -1.38 -17.09
C ARG A 117 17.19 -0.99 -15.78
N ILE A 118 16.41 -0.84 -14.70
CA ILE A 118 16.91 -0.30 -13.43
C ILE A 118 16.73 -1.25 -12.24
N GLY A 119 16.25 -2.47 -12.48
CA GLY A 119 16.03 -3.48 -11.45
C GLY A 119 14.80 -3.21 -10.58
N GLY A 120 14.86 -3.66 -9.33
CA GLY A 120 13.76 -3.59 -8.37
C GLY A 120 12.89 -4.84 -8.34
N THR A 121 12.02 -4.90 -7.33
CA THR A 121 11.10 -6.00 -7.05
C THR A 121 9.67 -5.53 -7.26
N VAL A 122 8.83 -6.35 -7.89
CA VAL A 122 7.40 -6.03 -7.98
C VAL A 122 6.69 -6.51 -6.72
N GLU A 123 6.00 -5.60 -6.05
CA GLU A 123 5.13 -5.83 -4.90
C GLU A 123 3.68 -5.44 -5.28
N SER A 124 2.69 -6.06 -4.63
CA SER A 124 1.27 -5.83 -4.92
C SER A 124 0.54 -5.44 -3.65
N GLY A 125 -0.34 -4.44 -3.75
CA GLY A 125 -1.22 -4.04 -2.66
C GLY A 125 -2.37 -5.02 -2.43
N THR A 126 -2.92 -5.00 -1.22
CA THR A 126 -4.16 -5.71 -0.88
C THR A 126 -5.35 -4.91 -1.41
N SER A 127 -6.29 -5.55 -2.10
CA SER A 127 -7.48 -4.85 -2.61
C SER A 127 -8.38 -4.37 -1.45
N HIS A 128 -8.66 -3.07 -1.38
CA HIS A 128 -9.70 -2.51 -0.51
C HIS A 128 -11.10 -2.69 -1.14
N GLY A 129 -11.64 -3.91 -1.05
CA GLY A 129 -13.02 -4.26 -1.44
C GLY A 129 -13.32 -5.74 -1.16
N GLY A 130 -14.24 -6.01 -0.22
CA GLY A 130 -14.59 -7.35 0.29
C GLY A 130 -15.13 -8.32 -0.78
N ALA A 131 -15.30 -9.62 -0.53
CA ALA A 131 -15.46 -10.36 0.71
C ALA A 131 -14.93 -11.80 0.55
N SER A 132 -14.49 -12.41 1.66
CA SER A 132 -14.72 -13.85 1.86
C SER A 132 -15.74 -13.97 2.99
N HIS A 133 -17.03 -13.91 2.63
CA HIS A 133 -18.02 -14.66 3.39
C HIS A 133 -17.70 -16.13 3.15
N GLY A 134 -16.80 -16.68 3.97
CA GLY A 134 -16.65 -18.11 4.07
C GLY A 134 -17.86 -18.65 4.80
N ASP A 135 -18.69 -19.42 4.10
CA ASP A 135 -19.75 -20.23 4.66
C ASP A 135 -19.23 -21.02 5.86
N ALA A 136 -19.62 -20.61 7.06
CA ALA A 136 -19.57 -21.46 8.23
C ALA A 136 -20.68 -22.51 8.10
N SER A 137 -20.43 -23.55 7.30
CA SER A 137 -21.12 -24.82 7.47
C SER A 137 -20.58 -25.45 8.76
N GLY A 138 -21.24 -25.14 9.87
CA GLY A 138 -20.88 -25.59 11.21
C GLY A 138 -22.13 -25.73 12.07
N SER A 139 -22.77 -26.90 11.96
CA SER A 139 -23.84 -27.49 12.76
C SER A 139 -24.33 -26.72 14.00
N GLY A 140 -25.52 -26.13 13.89
CA GLY A 140 -26.38 -25.78 15.03
C GLY A 140 -27.64 -26.64 15.01
N THR A 141 -27.77 -27.54 15.99
CA THR A 141 -28.91 -28.43 16.23
C THR A 141 -30.26 -27.69 16.32
N PRO A 142 -31.37 -28.20 15.74
CA PRO A 142 -32.69 -27.64 15.99
C PRO A 142 -33.24 -28.11 17.35
N ALA A 143 -33.73 -27.18 18.17
CA ALA A 143 -34.52 -27.49 19.37
C ALA A 143 -36.00 -27.12 19.14
N PRO A 144 -36.97 -27.93 19.61
CA PRO A 144 -38.40 -27.74 19.36
C PRO A 144 -39.12 -26.86 20.42
N ASP A 145 -40.15 -26.17 19.93
CA ASP A 145 -41.41 -25.71 20.54
C ASP A 145 -41.45 -25.00 21.91
N ALA A 146 -41.88 -23.73 21.89
CA ALA A 146 -42.92 -23.21 22.79
C ALA A 146 -43.55 -21.90 22.23
N PRO A 147 -44.83 -21.58 22.57
CA PRO A 147 -45.81 -21.05 21.62
C PRO A 147 -46.09 -19.53 21.69
N ASP A 148 -46.84 -19.10 20.67
CA ASP A 148 -47.55 -17.84 20.39
C ASP A 148 -47.70 -16.77 21.50
N SER A 149 -47.48 -15.53 21.08
CA SER A 149 -48.20 -14.37 21.62
C SER A 149 -48.54 -13.43 20.47
N ASP A 150 -49.85 -13.31 20.26
CA ASP A 150 -50.58 -12.54 19.27
C ASP A 150 -50.02 -11.13 18.95
N ALA A 151 -49.88 -10.86 17.66
CA ALA A 151 -50.00 -9.52 17.05
C ALA A 151 -51.48 -9.04 17.16
N PRO A 152 -51.81 -7.73 17.20
CA PRO A 152 -51.46 -6.80 16.11
C PRO A 152 -51.20 -5.34 16.53
N ASP A 153 -50.50 -4.56 15.70
CA ASP A 153 -51.07 -3.37 15.06
C ASP A 153 -50.14 -2.83 13.96
N ALA A 154 -50.76 -2.31 12.91
CA ALA A 154 -50.15 -1.79 11.71
C ALA A 154 -49.44 -0.45 11.94
N GLY A 155 -48.15 -0.37 11.59
CA GLY A 155 -47.37 0.86 11.62
C GLY A 155 -46.51 1.00 10.36
N THR A 156 -47.09 1.63 9.34
CA THR A 156 -46.51 2.43 8.24
C THR A 156 -45.07 2.13 7.76
N PRO A 157 -44.86 1.76 6.48
CA PRO A 157 -43.54 1.84 5.86
C PRO A 157 -43.16 3.30 5.58
N HIS A 158 -41.98 3.72 6.04
CA HIS A 158 -41.34 4.96 5.57
C HIS A 158 -40.82 4.73 4.14
N GLU A 159 -41.66 5.10 3.18
CA GLU A 159 -41.31 5.25 1.77
C GLU A 159 -40.33 6.43 1.64
N MET A 160 -39.10 6.14 1.24
CA MET A 160 -38.10 7.15 0.92
C MET A 160 -38.42 7.72 -0.46
N HIS A 161 -38.96 8.94 -0.50
CA HIS A 161 -39.23 9.67 -1.73
C HIS A 161 -37.92 9.93 -2.48
N HIS A 162 -37.77 9.33 -3.67
CA HIS A 162 -36.78 9.76 -4.65
C HIS A 162 -37.38 10.90 -5.48
N ASP A 163 -36.93 12.12 -5.22
CA ASP A 163 -37.18 13.27 -6.08
C ASP A 163 -36.37 13.11 -7.38
N ALA A 164 -37.05 12.73 -8.46
CA ALA A 164 -36.50 12.78 -9.80
C ALA A 164 -36.70 14.20 -10.35
N GLY A 165 -35.68 15.05 -10.15
CA GLY A 165 -35.60 16.35 -10.79
C GLY A 165 -35.55 16.20 -12.31
N ALA A 166 -36.66 16.53 -12.96
CA ALA A 166 -36.73 16.73 -14.40
C ALA A 166 -35.91 17.97 -14.78
N SER A 167 -34.88 17.79 -15.62
CA SER A 167 -34.25 18.88 -16.36
C SER A 167 -34.67 18.77 -17.81
N ASP A 168 -35.53 19.70 -18.21
CA ASP A 168 -36.06 19.86 -19.56
C ASP A 168 -35.06 20.61 -20.46
N ALA A 169 -34.64 19.93 -21.54
CA ALA A 169 -34.38 20.43 -22.90
C ALA A 169 -33.21 21.39 -23.23
N PRO A 170 -32.87 21.59 -24.53
CA PRO A 170 -33.04 20.70 -25.70
C PRO A 170 -31.75 20.44 -26.50
N SER A 171 -31.78 19.34 -27.26
CA SER A 171 -30.94 19.08 -28.42
C SER A 171 -31.48 19.84 -29.64
N GLU A 172 -30.65 20.67 -30.28
CA GLU A 172 -30.82 21.01 -31.70
C GLU A 172 -29.52 20.66 -32.45
N GLY A 173 -29.65 19.71 -33.36
CA GLY A 173 -28.67 19.31 -34.37
C GLY A 173 -29.27 19.47 -35.78
N PRO A 174 -28.47 19.28 -36.84
CA PRO A 174 -28.41 20.20 -37.97
C PRO A 174 -29.30 19.87 -39.18
N SER A 175 -29.42 20.84 -40.09
CA SER A 175 -29.63 20.66 -41.54
C SER A 175 -28.70 21.58 -42.32
#